data_AF-A0A5E7B5U1-F1
#
_entry.id   AF-A0A5E7B5U1-F1
#
_cell.length_a   1.000
_cell.length_b   1.000
_cell.length_c   1.000
_cell.angle_alpha   90.00
_cell.angle_beta   90.00
_cell.angle_gamma   90.00
#
_symmetry.space_group_name_H-M   'P 1'
#
loop_
_entity.id
_entity.type
_entity.pdbx_description
1 polymer ?
#
loop_
_entity_poly.entity_id
_entity_poly.type
_entity_poly.pdbx_seq_one_letter_code
_entity_poly.pdbx_strand_id
1 'polypeptide(L)'
;MPVTDKDRDILARTLWGEARGEGTAGQIAVAWTIRNRVFDGKEKSWWGEGYAGVCQKPYQFSCWNKTDPNYQFLIGVKQIPFRELAQCRIAADQVIDGKVADPTGGATHYYATSIKAPAWSTKAKQTLKLGHHIFFKDVP
;
A
#
# COMPACT_ATOMS: atom_id res chain seq x y z
N MET A 1 -2.98 17.61 -7.52
CA MET A 1 -3.06 17.12 -8.92
C MET A 1 -4.20 16.12 -9.02
N PRO A 2 -4.90 16.01 -10.16
CA PRO A 2 -5.93 14.99 -10.34
C PRO A 2 -5.29 13.59 -10.32
N VAL A 3 -5.99 12.62 -9.74
CA VAL A 3 -5.58 11.21 -9.74
C VAL A 3 -5.77 10.64 -11.15
N THR A 4 -4.75 9.97 -11.69
CA THR A 4 -4.74 9.44 -13.06
C THR A 4 -5.05 7.95 -13.11
N ASP A 5 -5.35 7.40 -14.30
CA ASP A 5 -5.49 5.94 -14.47
C ASP A 5 -4.17 5.20 -14.15
N LYS A 6 -3.04 5.86 -14.41
CA LYS A 6 -1.71 5.34 -14.05
C LYS A 6 -1.56 5.22 -12.53
N ASP A 7 -2.04 6.19 -11.76
CA ASP A 7 -2.05 6.14 -10.31
C ASP A 7 -2.88 4.95 -9.78
N ARG A 8 -4.09 4.76 -10.33
CA ARG A 8 -4.98 3.64 -9.99
C ARG A 8 -4.33 2.29 -10.30
N ASP A 9 -3.74 2.15 -11.48
CA ASP A 9 -3.08 0.90 -11.88
C ASP A 9 -1.84 0.58 -11.03
N ILE A 10 -1.00 1.59 -10.74
CA ILE A 10 0.17 1.41 -9.88
C ILE A 10 -0.25 1.08 -8.45
N LEU A 11 -1.28 1.74 -7.91
CA LEU A 11 -1.83 1.38 -6.60
C LEU A 11 -2.31 -0.08 -6.60
N ALA A 12 -3.14 -0.48 -7.55
CA ALA A 12 -3.65 -1.85 -7.65
C ALA A 12 -2.53 -2.91 -7.75
N ARG A 13 -1.49 -2.65 -8.53
CA ARG A 13 -0.32 -3.54 -8.65
C ARG A 13 0.49 -3.60 -7.36
N THR A 14 0.58 -2.50 -6.62
CA THR A 14 1.21 -2.45 -5.30
C THR A 14 0.40 -3.28 -4.29
N LEU A 15 -0.93 -3.14 -4.28
CA LEU A 15 -1.80 -3.97 -3.44
C LEU A 15 -1.66 -5.46 -3.77
N TRP A 16 -1.47 -5.82 -5.03
CA TRP A 16 -1.20 -7.20 -5.39
C TRP A 16 0.15 -7.70 -4.87
N GLY A 17 1.20 -6.87 -4.92
CA GLY A 17 2.51 -7.21 -4.37
C GLY A 17 2.50 -7.37 -2.85
N GLU A 18 1.73 -6.53 -2.17
CA GLU A 18 1.75 -6.42 -0.70
C GLU A 18 0.65 -7.23 0.00
N ALA A 19 -0.49 -7.43 -0.64
CA ALA A 19 -1.71 -7.91 0.00
C ALA A 19 -2.55 -8.89 -0.84
N ARG A 20 -2.00 -9.53 -1.89
CA ARG A 20 -2.74 -10.55 -2.68
C ARG A 20 -3.18 -11.77 -1.85
N GLY A 21 -2.44 -12.10 -0.78
CA GLY A 21 -2.79 -13.17 0.15
C GLY A 21 -3.80 -12.76 1.22
N GLU A 22 -4.17 -11.48 1.26
CA GLU A 22 -5.14 -10.94 2.19
C GLU A 22 -6.54 -10.89 1.56
N GLY A 23 -7.57 -10.91 2.40
CA GLY A 23 -8.93 -10.61 1.96
C GLY A 23 -9.12 -9.12 1.59
N THR A 24 -10.29 -8.78 1.05
CA THR A 24 -10.62 -7.40 0.62
C THR A 24 -10.36 -6.36 1.69
N ALA A 25 -10.65 -6.65 2.97
CA ALA A 25 -10.38 -5.74 4.08
C ALA A 25 -8.88 -5.43 4.24
N GLY A 26 -8.01 -6.41 4.03
CA GLY A 26 -6.54 -6.22 4.10
C GLY A 26 -6.02 -5.39 2.94
N GLN A 27 -6.53 -5.61 1.72
CA GLN A 27 -6.20 -4.78 0.56
C GLN A 27 -6.64 -3.32 0.76
N ILE A 28 -7.85 -3.10 1.30
CA ILE A 28 -8.35 -1.77 1.66
C ILE A 28 -7.45 -1.11 2.73
N ALA A 29 -7.01 -1.86 3.75
CA ALA A 29 -6.13 -1.33 4.79
C ALA A 29 -4.75 -0.90 4.26
N VAL A 30 -4.15 -1.67 3.35
CA VAL A 30 -2.89 -1.28 2.68
C VAL A 30 -3.11 -0.07 1.77
N ALA A 31 -4.21 -0.04 1.02
CA ALA A 31 -4.58 1.09 0.16
C ALA A 31 -4.77 2.38 0.98
N TRP A 32 -5.39 2.27 2.16
CA TRP A 32 -5.54 3.40 3.08
C TRP A 32 -4.21 3.87 3.64
N THR A 33 -3.28 2.95 3.94
CA THR A 33 -1.93 3.33 4.35
C THR A 33 -1.22 4.16 3.27
N ILE A 34 -1.38 3.78 2.00
CA ILE A 34 -0.85 4.56 0.86
C ILE A 34 -1.57 5.91 0.75
N ARG A 35 -2.91 5.92 0.86
CA ARG A 35 -3.69 7.17 0.84
C ARG A 35 -3.25 8.13 1.96
N ASN A 36 -3.05 7.63 3.17
CA ASN A 36 -2.59 8.43 4.30
C ASN A 36 -1.19 9.05 4.06
N ARG A 37 -0.30 8.35 3.34
CA ARG A 37 0.99 8.90 2.90
C ARG A 37 0.84 9.96 1.82
N VAL A 38 -0.06 9.75 0.85
CA VAL A 38 -0.36 10.72 -0.23
C VAL A 38 -0.91 12.02 0.34
N PHE A 39 -1.69 11.95 1.43
CA PHE A 39 -2.32 13.10 2.08
C PHE A 39 -1.65 13.45 3.42
N ASP A 40 -0.33 13.27 3.54
CA ASP A 40 0.41 13.55 4.77
C ASP A 40 0.58 15.06 5.09
N GLY A 41 0.12 15.93 4.20
CA GLY A 41 0.14 17.38 4.35
C GLY A 41 1.48 18.05 4.04
N LYS A 42 2.46 17.34 3.47
CA LYS A 42 3.79 17.88 3.13
C LYS A 42 3.93 18.06 1.62
N GLU A 43 4.38 19.24 1.17
CA GLU A 43 4.59 19.54 -0.28
C GLU A 43 5.74 18.75 -0.93
N LYS A 44 6.67 18.24 -0.12
CA LYS A 44 7.79 17.39 -0.56
C LYS A 44 7.93 16.25 0.43
N SER A 45 7.01 15.30 0.35
CA SER A 45 7.01 14.20 1.29
C SER A 45 8.16 13.24 1.00
N TRP A 46 8.75 12.71 2.07
CA TRP A 46 9.69 11.60 1.97
C TRP A 46 9.03 10.34 1.37
N TRP A 47 7.70 10.25 1.47
CA TRP A 47 6.90 9.18 0.89
C TRP A 47 6.89 9.21 -0.63
N GLY A 48 6.98 10.39 -1.25
CA GLY A 48 6.70 10.59 -2.68
C GLY A 48 5.42 11.37 -2.92
N GLU A 49 5.21 11.79 -4.17
CA GLU A 49 4.10 12.66 -4.57
C GLU A 49 3.03 11.87 -5.32
N GLY A 50 1.78 11.95 -4.85
CA GLY A 50 0.66 11.18 -5.43
C GLY A 50 0.81 9.67 -5.25
N TYR A 51 -0.19 8.91 -5.73
CA TYR A 51 -0.22 7.45 -5.52
C TYR A 51 0.95 6.75 -6.21
N ALA A 52 1.19 7.06 -7.49
CA ALA A 52 2.33 6.47 -8.21
C ALA A 52 3.67 6.79 -7.55
N GLY A 53 3.86 8.03 -7.12
CA GLY A 53 5.08 8.47 -6.45
C GLY A 53 5.28 7.76 -5.12
N VAL A 54 4.24 7.62 -4.30
CA VAL A 54 4.31 6.90 -3.01
C VAL A 54 4.61 5.41 -3.22
N CYS A 55 3.93 4.76 -4.15
CA CYS A 55 4.12 3.33 -4.42
C CYS A 55 5.52 2.99 -4.93
N GLN A 56 6.08 3.83 -5.81
CA GLN A 56 7.36 3.56 -6.49
C GLN A 56 8.56 4.25 -5.84
N LYS A 57 8.36 4.99 -4.75
CA LYS A 57 9.45 5.62 -4.02
C LYS A 57 10.39 4.53 -3.49
N PRO A 58 11.72 4.72 -3.64
CA PRO A 58 12.69 3.76 -3.13
C PRO A 58 12.43 3.39 -1.67
N TYR A 59 12.53 2.08 -1.39
CA TYR A 59 12.38 1.48 -0.06
C TYR A 59 10.97 1.55 0.57
N GLN A 60 9.95 2.10 -0.11
CA GLN A 60 8.59 2.14 0.44
C GLN A 60 7.84 0.82 0.28
N PHE A 61 8.04 0.14 -0.85
CA PHE A 61 7.38 -1.11 -1.19
C PHE A 61 8.37 -1.99 -1.93
N SER A 62 8.79 -3.10 -1.31
CA SER A 62 9.87 -3.93 -1.83
C SER A 62 9.51 -4.63 -3.15
N CYS A 63 8.22 -4.85 -3.40
CA CYS A 63 7.73 -5.43 -4.65
C CYS A 63 8.15 -4.63 -5.91
N TRP A 64 8.46 -3.32 -5.77
CA TRP A 64 8.97 -2.48 -6.86
C TRP A 64 10.50 -2.54 -7.03
N ASN A 65 11.23 -3.27 -6.18
CA ASN A 65 12.67 -3.46 -6.34
C ASN A 65 12.94 -4.42 -7.50
N LYS A 66 13.92 -4.10 -8.36
CA LYS A 66 14.25 -4.93 -9.55
C LYS A 66 14.62 -6.37 -9.22
N THR A 67 15.09 -6.64 -8.00
CA THR A 67 15.47 -7.95 -7.49
C THR A 67 14.30 -8.74 -6.91
N ASP A 68 13.14 -8.10 -6.69
CA ASP A 68 11.96 -8.76 -6.16
C ASP A 68 11.29 -9.60 -7.26
N PRO A 69 10.91 -10.86 -6.99
CA PRO A 69 10.29 -11.73 -7.99
C PRO A 69 8.95 -11.18 -8.52
N ASN A 70 8.25 -10.35 -7.75
CA ASN A 70 7.01 -9.72 -8.15
C ASN A 70 7.23 -8.59 -9.15
N TYR A 71 8.43 -7.98 -9.21
CA TYR A 71 8.71 -6.82 -10.05
C TYR A 71 8.30 -7.03 -11.51
N GLN A 72 8.59 -8.20 -12.07
CA GLN A 72 8.25 -8.55 -13.46
C GLN A 72 6.73 -8.53 -13.73
N PHE A 73 5.91 -8.87 -12.74
CA PHE A 73 4.46 -8.76 -12.82
C PHE A 73 4.01 -7.30 -12.75
N LEU A 74 4.61 -6.52 -11.84
CA LEU A 74 4.29 -5.12 -11.60
C LEU A 74 4.60 -4.26 -12.83
N ILE A 75 5.70 -4.51 -13.54
CA ILE A 75 6.04 -3.79 -14.80
C ILE A 75 5.35 -4.36 -16.04
N GLY A 76 4.54 -5.41 -15.91
CA GLY A 76 3.76 -5.99 -17.02
C GLY A 76 4.52 -6.95 -17.94
N VAL A 77 5.74 -7.36 -17.60
CA VAL A 77 6.47 -8.42 -18.31
C VAL A 77 5.81 -9.78 -18.08
N LYS A 78 5.34 -10.02 -16.86
CA LYS A 78 4.49 -11.17 -16.51
C LYS A 78 3.06 -10.72 -16.24
N GLN A 79 2.11 -11.60 -16.51
CA GLN A 79 0.70 -11.31 -16.26
C GLN A 79 0.32 -11.64 -14.82
N ILE A 80 -0.33 -10.69 -14.15
CA ILE A 80 -1.01 -10.93 -12.87
C ILE A 80 -2.33 -11.67 -13.17
N PRO A 81 -2.71 -12.70 -12.39
CA PRO A 81 -4.00 -13.36 -12.55
C PRO A 81 -5.16 -12.35 -12.54
N PHE A 82 -6.04 -12.43 -13.56
CA PHE A 82 -7.09 -11.44 -13.79
C PHE A 82 -7.96 -11.15 -12.56
N ARG A 83 -8.40 -12.20 -11.86
CA ARG A 83 -9.27 -12.07 -10.68
C ARG A 83 -8.57 -11.35 -9.52
N GLU A 84 -7.30 -11.65 -9.30
CA GLU A 84 -6.51 -11.03 -8.22
C GLU A 84 -6.27 -9.54 -8.52
N LEU A 85 -5.91 -9.21 -9.76
CA LEU A 85 -5.73 -7.81 -10.17
C LEU A 85 -7.06 -7.04 -10.12
N ALA A 86 -8.17 -7.65 -10.54
CA ALA A 86 -9.48 -7.03 -10.48
C ALA A 86 -9.90 -6.69 -9.04
N GLN A 87 -9.66 -7.60 -8.09
CA GLN A 87 -9.91 -7.32 -6.66
C GLN A 87 -9.07 -6.14 -6.16
N CYS A 88 -7.78 -6.11 -6.49
CA CYS A 88 -6.88 -5.02 -6.11
C CYS A 88 -7.31 -3.68 -6.74
N ARG A 89 -7.79 -3.69 -7.99
CA ARG A 89 -8.32 -2.50 -8.66
C ARG A 89 -9.57 -1.97 -7.97
N ILE A 90 -10.51 -2.85 -7.61
CA ILE A 90 -11.70 -2.46 -6.86
C ILE A 90 -11.33 -1.80 -5.53
N ALA A 91 -10.39 -2.40 -4.77
CA ALA A 91 -9.93 -1.84 -3.50
C ALA A 91 -9.24 -0.47 -3.70
N ALA A 92 -8.36 -0.36 -4.71
CA ALA A 92 -7.69 0.89 -5.07
C ALA A 92 -8.71 1.99 -5.41
N ASP A 93 -9.71 1.69 -6.23
CA ASP A 93 -10.72 2.67 -6.64
C ASP A 93 -11.63 3.07 -5.48
N GLN A 94 -12.07 2.13 -4.66
CA GLN A 94 -12.86 2.43 -3.46
C GLN A 94 -12.12 3.36 -2.52
N VAL A 95 -10.83 3.12 -2.29
CA VAL A 95 -10.02 3.96 -1.42
C VAL A 95 -9.66 5.28 -2.08
N ILE A 96 -9.34 5.36 -3.36
CA ILE A 96 -9.06 6.64 -4.04
C ILE A 96 -10.29 7.53 -4.03
N ASP A 97 -11.45 6.96 -4.36
CA ASP A 97 -12.70 7.71 -4.48
C ASP A 97 -13.34 8.03 -3.12
N GLY A 98 -12.77 7.54 -2.00
CA GLY A 98 -13.30 7.76 -0.65
C GLY A 98 -14.63 7.05 -0.38
N LYS A 99 -14.88 5.93 -1.07
CA LYS A 99 -16.13 5.14 -0.96
C LYS A 99 -16.16 4.23 0.27
N VAL A 100 -15.01 4.03 0.92
CA VAL A 100 -14.85 3.21 2.13
C VAL A 100 -14.10 4.01 3.18
N ALA A 101 -14.46 3.88 4.46
CA ALA A 101 -13.75 4.55 5.57
C ALA A 101 -12.37 3.92 5.81
N ASP A 102 -11.47 4.65 6.49
CA ASP A 102 -10.14 4.15 6.88
C ASP A 102 -10.24 3.15 8.05
N PRO A 103 -10.04 1.84 7.83
CA PRO A 103 -10.08 0.86 8.92
C PRO A 103 -8.82 0.93 9.79
N THR A 104 -7.74 1.57 9.30
CA THR A 104 -6.42 1.57 9.94
C THR A 104 -6.25 2.69 10.96
N GLY A 105 -7.19 3.62 11.06
CA GLY A 105 -7.15 4.71 12.03
C GLY A 105 -6.00 5.71 11.80
N GLY A 106 -5.66 5.97 10.54
CA GLY A 106 -4.59 6.88 10.14
C GLY A 106 -3.21 6.22 10.04
N ALA A 107 -3.13 4.91 9.81
CA ALA A 107 -1.84 4.24 9.71
C ALA A 107 -1.05 4.72 8.49
N THR A 108 0.26 4.90 8.68
CA THR A 108 1.22 5.22 7.61
C THR A 108 2.25 4.12 7.43
N HIS A 109 2.29 3.14 8.34
CA HIS A 109 3.23 2.03 8.32
C HIS A 109 2.51 0.72 8.63
N TYR A 110 3.04 -0.37 8.09
CA TYR A 110 2.66 -1.72 8.50
C TYR A 110 3.84 -2.67 8.31
N TYR A 111 3.74 -3.85 8.91
CA TYR A 111 4.63 -4.96 8.59
C TYR A 111 3.88 -6.30 8.65
N ALA A 112 4.37 -7.29 7.91
CA ALA A 112 3.80 -8.63 7.90
C ALA A 112 4.17 -9.41 9.17
N THR A 113 3.22 -10.16 9.74
CA THR A 113 3.44 -10.96 10.96
C THR A 113 4.48 -12.07 10.79
N SER A 114 4.83 -12.41 9.55
CA SER A 114 5.85 -13.40 9.19
C SER A 114 7.28 -12.87 9.30
N ILE A 115 7.49 -11.56 9.39
CA ILE A 115 8.82 -10.96 9.51
C ILE A 115 9.11 -10.53 10.95
N LYS A 116 10.40 -10.40 11.27
CA LYS A 116 10.84 -9.81 12.53
C LYS A 116 10.30 -8.39 12.65
N ALA A 117 9.74 -8.07 13.82
CA ALA A 117 9.25 -6.72 14.13
C ALA A 117 10.34 -5.67 13.86
N PRO A 118 10.07 -4.66 13.03
CA PRO A 118 11.03 -3.58 12.76
C PRO A 118 11.31 -2.76 14.02
N ALA A 119 12.52 -2.21 14.15
CA ALA A 119 12.89 -1.42 15.33
C ALA A 119 11.96 -0.21 15.57
N TRP A 120 11.48 0.41 14.49
CA TRP A 120 10.58 1.56 14.54
C TRP A 120 9.23 1.24 15.21
N SER A 121 8.77 -0.01 15.17
CA SER A 121 7.45 -0.37 15.70
C SER A 121 7.36 -0.29 17.22
N THR A 122 8.51 -0.34 17.91
CA THR A 122 8.59 -0.27 19.38
C THR A 122 8.14 1.06 19.95
N LYS A 123 8.31 2.15 19.20
CA LYS A 123 7.97 3.52 19.60
C LYS A 123 6.74 4.06 18.86
N ALA A 124 6.21 3.29 17.92
CA ALA A 124 5.03 3.64 17.15
C ALA A 124 3.75 3.21 17.84
N LYS A 125 2.63 3.83 17.48
CA LYS A 125 1.31 3.41 17.97
C LYS A 125 0.70 2.38 17.03
N GLN A 126 0.56 1.14 17.50
CA GLN A 126 -0.23 0.13 16.78
C GLN A 126 -1.70 0.56 16.72
N THR A 127 -2.29 0.55 15.54
CA THR A 127 -3.69 0.96 15.32
C THR A 127 -4.61 -0.19 14.93
N LEU A 128 -4.10 -1.16 14.19
CA LEU A 128 -4.88 -2.28 13.68
C LEU A 128 -3.98 -3.51 13.50
N LYS A 129 -4.52 -4.69 13.79
CA LYS A 129 -4.00 -5.96 13.27
C LYS A 129 -5.10 -6.59 12.43
N LEU A 130 -4.81 -6.86 11.17
CA LEU A 130 -5.78 -7.40 10.21
C LEU A 130 -5.07 -8.40 9.29
N GLY A 131 -5.60 -9.62 9.26
CA GLY A 131 -4.96 -10.75 8.57
C GLY A 131 -3.50 -10.89 9.00
N HIS A 132 -2.58 -10.90 8.03
CA HIS A 132 -1.15 -11.04 8.29
C HIS A 132 -0.42 -9.70 8.45
N HIS A 133 -1.14 -8.57 8.61
CA HIS A 133 -0.54 -7.25 8.77
C HIS A 133 -0.81 -6.63 10.13
N ILE A 134 0.19 -5.90 10.64
CA ILE A 134 0.06 -5.02 11.80
C ILE A 134 0.36 -3.59 11.35
N PHE A 135 -0.59 -2.69 11.57
CA PHE A 135 -0.59 -1.30 11.12
C PHE A 135 -0.28 -0.33 12.26
N PHE A 136 0.42 0.75 11.92
CA PHE A 136 0.94 1.71 12.88
C PHE A 136 0.84 3.14 12.36
N LYS A 137 0.74 4.07 13.32
CA LYS A 137 0.93 5.50 13.12
C LYS A 137 1.89 6.06 14.17
N ASP A 138 2.19 7.35 14.07
CA ASP A 138 3.09 8.06 14.99
C ASP A 138 4.47 7.38 15.05
N VAL A 139 4.99 6.95 13.89
CA VAL A 139 6.33 6.37 13.77
C VAL A 139 7.38 7.49 13.92
N PRO A 140 8.40 7.33 14.78
CA PRO A 140 9.42 8.36 15.03
C PRO A 140 10.31 8.70 13.84
#